data_AF-A0A453HFW2-F1
#
_entry.id   AF-A0A453HFW2-F1
#
_cell.length_a   1.000
_cell.length_b   1.000
_cell.length_c   1.000
_cell.angle_alpha   90.00
_cell.angle_beta   90.00
_cell.angle_gamma   90.00
#
_symmetry.space_group_name_H-M   'P 1'
#
loop_
_entity.id
_entity.type
_entity.pdbx_description
1 polymer ?
#
loop_
_entity_poly.entity_id
_entity_poly.type
_entity_poly.pdbx_seq_one_letter_code
_entity_poly.pdbx_strand_id
1 'polypeptide(L)'
;WPGMLGSLDCMHWRWKNCPKAWHGMYCGKSRDATIVLEAVASQDTWIWHAFFGLPGTLNDINILNRSPLFKRLISGDAPACNYKIMDNEYSMGYYLTDGIYPE
;
A
#
# COMPACT_ATOMS: atom_id res chain seq x y z
N TRP A 1 7.41 17.36 -2.21
CA TRP A 1 6.54 18.13 -1.31
C TRP A 1 6.98 17.90 0.14
N PRO A 2 6.97 18.91 1.01
CA PRO A 2 7.31 18.74 2.43
C PRO A 2 6.40 17.68 3.07
N GLY A 3 6.94 16.75 3.87
CA GLY A 3 6.15 15.72 4.57
C GLY A 3 5.82 14.45 3.77
N MET A 4 6.09 14.41 2.47
CA MET A 4 5.77 13.25 1.62
C MET A 4 6.77 12.10 1.86
N LEU A 5 6.26 10.94 2.29
CA LEU A 5 7.05 9.72 2.52
C LEU A 5 7.19 8.85 1.25
N GLY A 6 6.23 8.96 0.33
CA GLY A 6 6.23 8.26 -0.95
C GLY A 6 4.83 8.14 -1.54
N SER A 7 4.76 7.61 -2.76
CA SER A 7 3.50 7.22 -3.40
C SER A 7 3.21 5.77 -3.04
N LEU A 8 2.07 5.51 -2.43
CA LEU A 8 1.55 4.20 -2.08
C LEU A 8 0.52 3.77 -3.12
N ASP A 9 0.70 2.56 -3.66
CA ASP A 9 -0.25 1.99 -4.62
C ASP A 9 -0.37 0.47 -4.45
N CYS A 10 -1.48 -0.08 -4.94
CA CYS A 10 -1.81 -1.50 -4.93
C CYS A 10 -1.99 -2.02 -6.36
N MET A 11 -1.29 -3.10 -6.71
CA MET A 11 -1.39 -3.72 -8.03
C MET A 11 -1.81 -5.18 -7.93
N HIS A 12 -2.77 -5.59 -8.76
CA HIS A 12 -3.20 -6.98 -8.86
C HIS A 12 -2.29 -7.75 -9.82
N TRP A 13 -1.48 -8.65 -9.28
CA TRP A 13 -0.54 -9.46 -10.05
C TRP A 13 -1.08 -10.87 -10.27
N ARG A 14 -1.10 -11.35 -11.51
CA ARG A 14 -1.50 -12.74 -11.83
C ARG A 14 -0.52 -13.76 -11.24
N TRP A 15 -1.01 -14.63 -10.37
CA TRP A 15 -0.24 -15.69 -9.74
C TRP A 15 -0.31 -16.99 -10.55
N LYS A 16 0.54 -17.08 -11.58
CA LYS A 16 0.58 -18.23 -12.53
C LYS A 16 0.72 -19.59 -11.84
N ASN A 17 1.51 -19.67 -10.78
CA ASN A 17 1.81 -20.91 -10.05
C ASN A 17 1.13 -20.94 -8.67
N CYS A 18 -0.08 -20.39 -8.56
CA CYS A 18 -0.84 -20.44 -7.30
C CYS A 18 -1.09 -21.89 -6.88
N PRO A 19 -0.70 -22.30 -5.65
CA PRO A 19 -0.98 -23.64 -5.16
C PRO A 19 -2.47 -23.95 -5.20
N LYS A 20 -2.85 -25.18 -5.58
CA LYS A 20 -4.27 -25.58 -5.70
C LYS A 20 -5.08 -25.31 -4.43
N ALA A 21 -4.49 -25.50 -3.25
CA ALA A 21 -5.13 -25.23 -1.96
C ALA A 21 -5.47 -23.75 -1.73
N TRP A 22 -4.79 -22.83 -2.41
CA TRP A 22 -4.95 -21.37 -2.28
C TRP A 22 -5.73 -20.79 -3.46
N HIS A 23 -5.80 -21.52 -4.58
CA HIS A 23 -6.40 -21.06 -5.83
C HIS A 23 -7.82 -20.54 -5.67
N GLY A 24 -8.67 -21.22 -4.89
CA GLY A 24 -10.06 -20.78 -4.67
C GLY A 24 -10.15 -19.42 -3.96
N MET A 25 -9.26 -19.13 -3.01
CA MET A 25 -9.26 -17.87 -2.26
C MET A 25 -8.70 -16.69 -3.07
N TYR A 26 -7.75 -16.97 -3.98
CA TYR A 26 -7.07 -15.95 -4.81
C TYR A 26 -7.69 -15.79 -6.20
N CYS A 27 -8.55 -16.71 -6.65
CA CYS A 27 -9.35 -16.56 -7.87
C CYS A 27 -10.59 -15.72 -7.59
N GLY A 28 -10.51 -14.44 -7.89
CA GLY A 28 -11.66 -13.54 -7.87
C GLY A 28 -12.45 -13.53 -9.16
N LYS A 29 -12.89 -12.33 -9.57
CA LYS A 29 -13.67 -12.14 -10.79
C LYS A 29 -12.90 -12.46 -12.07
N SER A 30 -11.56 -12.39 -12.05
CA SER A 30 -10.73 -12.56 -13.25
C SER A 30 -10.55 -14.02 -13.70
N ARG A 31 -11.14 -15.01 -12.99
CA ARG A 31 -10.95 -16.47 -13.18
C ARG A 31 -9.51 -16.97 -12.99
N ASP A 32 -8.55 -16.07 -12.95
CA ASP A 32 -7.15 -16.30 -12.65
C ASP A 32 -6.84 -15.95 -11.20
N ALA A 33 -5.96 -16.72 -10.56
CA ALA A 33 -5.51 -16.39 -9.21
C ALA A 33 -4.66 -15.12 -9.28
N THR A 34 -4.97 -14.13 -8.45
CA THR A 34 -4.24 -12.86 -8.35
C THR A 34 -3.77 -12.63 -6.91
N ILE A 35 -2.54 -12.17 -6.77
CA ILE A 35 -1.96 -11.70 -5.51
C ILE A 35 -1.75 -10.19 -5.60
N VAL A 36 -2.03 -9.48 -4.52
CA VAL A 36 -1.82 -8.03 -4.45
C VAL A 36 -0.35 -7.77 -4.13
N LEU A 37 0.23 -6.82 -4.87
CA LEU A 37 1.43 -6.09 -4.51
C LEU A 37 1.02 -4.74 -3.92
N GLU A 38 1.38 -4.49 -2.67
CA GLU A 38 1.38 -3.16 -2.07
C GLU A 38 2.81 -2.61 -2.16
N ALA A 39 2.99 -1.40 -2.68
CA ALA A 39 4.32 -0.81 -2.82
C ALA A 39 4.34 0.68 -2.48
N VAL A 40 5.48 1.14 -1.95
CA VAL A 40 5.77 2.57 -1.81
C VAL A 40 7.01 2.93 -2.60
N ALA A 41 6.86 3.93 -3.47
CA ALA A 41 7.96 4.51 -4.23
C ALA A 41 8.24 5.96 -3.78
N SER A 42 9.52 6.31 -3.63
CA SER A 42 9.94 7.71 -3.46
C SER A 42 9.97 8.47 -4.79
N GLN A 43 10.20 9.78 -4.72
CA GLN A 43 10.18 10.67 -5.89
C GLN A 43 11.22 10.28 -6.97
N ASP A 44 12.35 9.72 -6.57
CA ASP A 44 13.41 9.19 -7.43
C ASP A 44 13.11 7.77 -7.94
N THR A 45 11.86 7.31 -7.82
CA THR A 45 11.36 5.99 -8.22
C THR A 45 11.92 4.80 -7.44
N TRP A 46 12.63 5.06 -6.34
CA TRP A 46 13.12 4.00 -5.48
C TRP A 46 11.98 3.35 -4.69
N ILE A 47 11.83 2.02 -4.82
CA ILE A 47 10.85 1.24 -4.06
C ILE A 47 11.50 0.78 -2.77
N TRP A 48 11.13 1.40 -1.65
CA TRP A 48 11.67 1.07 -0.33
C TRP A 48 10.74 0.17 0.50
N HIS A 49 9.47 0.03 0.08
CA HIS A 49 8.51 -0.90 0.65
C HIS A 49 7.81 -1.68 -0.46
N ALA A 50 7.73 -2.99 -0.28
CA ALA A 50 6.92 -3.88 -1.12
C ALA A 50 6.40 -5.04 -0.25
N PHE A 51 5.12 -5.35 -0.40
CA PHE A 51 4.47 -6.46 0.29
C PHE A 51 3.58 -7.25 -0.67
N PHE A 52 3.76 -8.58 -0.68
CA PHE A 52 2.89 -9.51 -1.37
C PHE A 52 2.19 -10.39 -0.34
N GLY A 53 0.90 -10.67 -0.54
CA GLY A 53 0.24 -11.69 0.29
C GLY A 53 -1.27 -11.68 0.24
N LEU A 54 -1.87 -10.54 -0.08
CA LEU A 54 -3.32 -10.43 -0.04
C LEU A 54 -3.96 -11.00 -1.32
N PRO A 55 -5.14 -11.63 -1.22
CA PRO A 55 -5.91 -12.02 -2.40
C PRO A 55 -6.27 -10.82 -3.27
N GLY A 56 -6.06 -10.90 -4.58
CA GLY A 56 -6.50 -9.85 -5.53
C GLY A 56 -8.01 -9.82 -5.77
N THR A 57 -8.79 -10.51 -4.93
CA THR A 57 -10.24 -10.31 -4.76
C THR A 57 -10.55 -9.09 -3.91
N LEU A 58 -9.61 -8.64 -3.09
CA LEU A 58 -9.77 -7.45 -2.26
C LEU A 58 -9.70 -6.21 -3.16
N ASN A 59 -10.45 -5.18 -2.78
CA ASN A 59 -10.27 -3.83 -3.29
C ASN A 59 -9.27 -3.08 -2.41
N ASP A 60 -8.87 -1.90 -2.86
CA ASP A 60 -7.78 -1.13 -2.26
C ASP A 60 -8.03 -0.75 -0.80
N ILE A 61 -9.27 -0.40 -0.44
CA ILE A 61 -9.63 -0.10 0.96
C ILE A 61 -9.47 -1.33 1.88
N ASN A 62 -9.83 -2.53 1.40
CA ASN A 62 -9.64 -3.77 2.16
C ASN A 62 -8.17 -4.17 2.24
N ILE A 63 -7.38 -3.79 1.23
CA ILE A 63 -5.94 -3.99 1.20
C ILE A 63 -5.29 -3.10 2.27
N LEU A 64 -5.58 -1.80 2.28
CA LEU A 64 -5.02 -0.87 3.28
C LEU A 64 -5.38 -1.27 4.72
N ASN A 65 -6.61 -1.72 4.98
CA ASN A 65 -6.99 -2.19 6.32
C ASN A 65 -6.18 -3.41 6.80
N ARG A 66 -5.60 -4.18 5.86
CA ARG A 66 -4.75 -5.35 6.12
C ARG A 66 -3.28 -5.09 5.84
N SER A 67 -2.93 -3.86 5.46
CA SER A 67 -1.57 -3.47 5.09
C SER A 67 -0.68 -3.50 6.32
N PRO A 68 0.49 -4.17 6.27
CA PRO A 68 1.48 -4.08 7.31
C PRO A 68 2.05 -2.67 7.45
N LEU A 69 2.15 -1.90 6.36
CA LEU A 69 2.58 -0.50 6.39
C LEU A 69 1.59 0.37 7.16
N PHE A 70 0.30 0.25 6.83
CA PHE A 70 -0.75 1.04 7.45
C PHE A 70 -0.94 0.68 8.93
N LYS A 71 -0.79 -0.62 9.26
CA LYS A 71 -0.79 -1.07 10.66
C LYS A 71 0.33 -0.42 11.48
N ARG A 72 1.53 -0.28 10.92
CA ARG A 72 2.65 0.43 11.58
C ARG A 72 2.34 1.91 11.76
N LEU A 73 1.77 2.55 10.75
CA LEU A 73 1.35 3.96 10.80
C LEU A 73 0.33 4.22 11.92
N ILE A 74 -0.75 3.42 12.00
CA ILE A 74 -1.77 3.54 13.06
C ILE A 74 -1.17 3.27 14.44
N SER A 75 -0.19 2.37 14.53
CA SER A 75 0.48 2.04 15.79
C SER A 75 1.48 3.12 16.25
N GLY A 76 1.65 4.20 15.47
CA GLY A 76 2.62 5.26 15.73
C GLY A 76 4.07 4.92 15.37
N ASP A 77 4.31 3.78 14.72
CA ASP A 77 5.64 3.37 14.20
C ASP A 77 5.84 3.86 12.77
N ALA A 78 5.64 5.16 12.57
CA ALA A 78 5.83 5.84 11.30
C ALA A 78 7.25 6.45 11.23
N PRO A 79 7.84 6.59 10.03
CA PRO A 79 9.09 7.34 9.87
C PRO A 79 8.93 8.75 10.43
N ALA A 80 9.89 9.17 11.26
CA ALA A 80 9.92 10.54 11.77
C ALA A 80 10.08 11.50 10.59
N CYS A 81 9.19 12.51 10.51
CA CYS A 81 9.23 13.49 9.43
C CYS A 81 8.90 14.88 9.98
N ASN A 82 9.92 15.72 10.14
CA ASN A 82 9.73 17.10 10.59
C ASN A 82 9.80 18.03 9.39
N TYR A 83 8.76 18.82 9.18
CA TYR A 83 8.70 19.81 8.10
C TYR A 83 7.84 21.02 8.49
N LYS A 84 7.98 22.11 7.74
CA LYS A 84 7.34 23.38 8.04
C LYS A 84 6.57 23.89 6.83
N ILE A 85 5.30 24.27 7.03
CA ILE A 85 4.45 24.89 6.00
C ILE A 85 3.81 26.14 6.59
N MET A 86 4.04 27.31 5.96
CA MET A 86 3.46 28.59 6.39
C MET A 86 3.63 28.85 7.89
N ASP A 87 4.85 28.69 8.39
CA ASP A 87 5.21 28.77 9.81
C ASP A 87 4.68 27.71 10.77
N ASN A 88 3.86 26.76 10.30
CA ASN A 88 3.39 25.64 11.10
C ASN A 88 4.36 24.46 11.00
N GLU A 89 4.75 23.91 12.14
CA GLU A 89 5.57 22.70 12.23
C GLU A 89 4.70 21.45 12.25
N TYR A 90 5.11 20.46 11.47
CA TYR A 90 4.46 19.16 11.37
C TYR A 90 5.51 18.07 11.61
N SER A 91 5.12 17.05 12.36
CA SER A 91 5.96 15.88 12.70
C SER A 91 5.46 14.57 12.06
N MET A 92 4.33 14.63 11.35
CA MET A 92 3.68 13.48 10.74
C MET A 92 3.83 13.53 9.22
N GLY A 93 4.52 12.54 8.66
CA GLY A 93 4.59 12.37 7.20
C GLY A 93 3.30 11.80 6.63
N TYR A 94 3.14 11.92 5.31
CA TYR A 94 1.99 11.37 4.58
C TYR A 94 2.42 10.61 3.32
N TYR A 95 1.57 9.68 2.89
CA TYR A 95 1.71 8.97 1.62
C TYR A 95 0.76 9.57 0.60
N LEU A 96 1.20 9.67 -0.66
CA LEU A 96 0.29 9.98 -1.76
C LEU A 96 -0.36 8.69 -2.21
N THR A 97 -1.67 8.74 -2.40
CA THR A 97 -2.46 7.68 -2.98
C THR A 97 -3.24 8.24 -4.16
N ASP A 98 -3.83 7.39 -4.99
CA ASP A 98 -4.79 7.84 -6.00
C ASP A 98 -6.12 8.27 -5.35
N GLY A 99 -6.94 9.01 -6.09
CA GLY A 99 -8.16 9.65 -5.57
C GLY A 99 -9.33 8.70 -5.28
N ILE A 100 -9.10 7.39 -5.21
CA ILE A 100 -10.12 6.37 -4.91
C ILE A 100 -10.20 6.03 -3.42
N TYR A 101 -9.24 6.49 -2.62
CA TYR A 101 -9.25 6.33 -1.18
C TYR A 101 -10.08 7.44 -0.52
N PRO A 102 -10.89 7.12 0.51
CA PRO A 102 -11.63 8.15 1.24
C PRO A 102 -10.65 9.12 1.92
N GLU A 103 -11.03 10.41 1.91
CA GLU A 103 -10.33 11.50 2.61
C GLU A 103 -10.31 11.32 4.13
#